data_AF-A0A8T5LJK0-F1
#
_entry.id   AF-A0A8T5LJK0-F1
#
_cell.length_a   1.000
_cell.length_b   1.000
_cell.length_c   1.000
_cell.angle_alpha   90.00
_cell.angle_beta   90.00
_cell.angle_gamma   90.00
#
_symmetry.space_group_name_H-M   'P 1'
#
loop_
_entity.id
_entity.type
_entity.pdbx_description
1 polymer ?
#
loop_
_entity_poly.entity_id
_entity_poly.type
_entity_poly.pdbx_seq_one_letter_code
_entity_poly.pdbx_strand_id
1 'polypeptide(L)'
;MYPKANKKANLGLTAVAIILALVILGFFLVSLALRECNSNKECPDDSYCGTDYECHPYPDEIIVKKNNLLSAAIVLGVSLIIAAYLFKNGKIPLIKKLKLS
;
A
#
# COMPACT_ATOMS: atom_id res chain seq x y z
N MET A 1 -32.33 -5.58 -6.78
CA MET A 1 -32.70 -6.64 -7.74
C MET A 1 -31.76 -7.81 -7.52
N TYR A 2 -32.16 -8.81 -6.72
CA TYR A 2 -31.32 -9.98 -6.45
C TYR A 2 -31.47 -11.00 -7.59
N PRO A 3 -30.39 -11.45 -8.24
CA PRO A 3 -30.49 -12.45 -9.29
C PRO A 3 -30.93 -13.80 -8.70
N LYS A 4 -31.98 -14.40 -9.29
CA LYS A 4 -32.44 -15.75 -8.94
C LYS A 4 -31.36 -16.78 -9.32
N ALA A 5 -30.84 -17.49 -8.32
CA ALA A 5 -29.82 -18.51 -8.49
C ALA A 5 -30.38 -19.77 -9.18
N ASN A 6 -29.87 -20.09 -10.38
CA ASN A 6 -30.04 -21.40 -11.00
C ASN A 6 -29.19 -22.42 -10.21
N LYS A 7 -29.81 -23.45 -9.62
CA LYS A 7 -29.15 -24.42 -8.71
C LYS A 7 -27.87 -25.06 -9.27
N LYS A 8 -27.72 -25.17 -10.60
CA LYS A 8 -26.53 -25.72 -11.27
C LYS A 8 -25.41 -24.69 -11.51
N ALA A 9 -25.76 -23.44 -11.77
CA ALA A 9 -24.78 -22.35 -11.88
C ALA A 9 -24.19 -21.97 -10.51
N ASN A 10 -24.97 -22.18 -9.45
CA ASN A 10 -24.58 -21.86 -8.09
C ASN A 10 -23.46 -22.77 -7.56
N LEU A 11 -23.40 -24.03 -8.02
CA LEU A 11 -22.44 -25.05 -7.54
C LEU A 11 -21.03 -24.84 -8.12
N GLY A 12 -20.93 -24.42 -9.38
CA GLY A 12 -19.66 -24.06 -9.99
C GLY A 12 -19.09 -22.77 -9.39
N LEU A 13 -19.95 -21.77 -9.16
CA LEU A 13 -19.54 -20.50 -8.56
C LEU A 13 -19.08 -20.66 -7.11
N THR A 14 -19.77 -21.48 -6.31
CA THR A 14 -19.33 -21.78 -4.94
C THR A 14 -18.04 -22.58 -4.90
N ALA A 15 -17.86 -23.56 -5.79
CA ALA A 15 -16.60 -24.31 -5.87
C ALA A 15 -15.41 -23.39 -6.21
N VAL A 16 -15.56 -22.49 -7.18
CA VAL A 16 -14.52 -21.50 -7.53
C VAL A 16 -14.23 -20.56 -6.36
N ALA A 17 -15.26 -20.06 -5.69
CA ALA A 17 -15.10 -19.18 -4.52
C ALA A 17 -14.34 -19.88 -3.37
N ILE A 18 -14.65 -21.15 -3.10
CA ILE A 18 -13.97 -21.96 -2.08
C ILE A 18 -12.49 -22.17 -2.45
N ILE A 19 -12.21 -22.54 -3.71
CA ILE A 19 -10.82 -22.72 -4.17
C ILE A 19 -10.04 -21.42 -4.03
N LEU A 20 -10.63 -20.29 -4.44
CA LEU A 20 -9.99 -18.98 -4.33
C LEU A 20 -9.71 -18.61 -2.86
N ALA A 21 -10.68 -18.86 -1.97
CA ALA A 21 -10.51 -18.63 -0.54
C ALA A 21 -9.37 -19.48 0.06
N LEU A 22 -9.26 -20.76 -0.35
CA LEU A 22 -8.17 -21.65 0.09
C LEU A 22 -6.81 -21.18 -0.42
N VAL A 23 -6.71 -20.71 -1.66
CA VAL A 23 -5.46 -20.16 -2.22
C VAL A 23 -5.01 -18.91 -1.47
N ILE A 24 -5.93 -17.98 -1.21
CA ILE A 24 -5.65 -16.77 -0.44
C ILE A 24 -5.18 -17.15 0.96
N LEU A 25 -5.89 -18.05 1.63
CA LEU A 25 -5.56 -18.50 2.98
C LEU A 25 -4.19 -19.20 3.02
N GLY A 26 -3.88 -20.05 2.04
CA GLY A 26 -2.57 -20.69 1.89
C GLY A 26 -1.46 -19.66 1.71
N PHE A 27 -1.66 -18.66 0.85
CA PHE A 27 -0.70 -17.58 0.64
C PHE A 27 -0.44 -16.78 1.92
N PHE A 28 -1.49 -16.45 2.68
CA PHE A 28 -1.35 -15.75 3.96
C PHE A 28 -0.58 -16.58 4.99
N LEU A 29 -0.87 -17.87 5.12
CA LEU A 29 -0.15 -18.75 6.05
C LEU A 29 1.32 -18.89 5.68
N VAL A 30 1.63 -19.08 4.39
CA VAL A 30 3.02 -19.15 3.90
C VAL A 30 3.75 -17.82 4.15
N SER A 31 3.11 -16.69 3.87
CA SER A 31 3.68 -15.37 4.12
C SER A 31 3.94 -15.10 5.60
N LEU A 32 3.13 -15.66 6.50
CA LEU A 32 3.35 -15.55 7.95
C LEU A 32 4.45 -16.51 8.42
N ALA A 33 4.53 -17.72 7.86
CA ALA A 33 5.53 -18.71 8.21
C ALA A 33 6.95 -18.36 7.72
N LEU A 34 7.04 -17.61 6.62
CA LEU A 34 8.30 -17.12 6.07
C LEU A 34 8.84 -15.86 6.77
N ARG A 35 8.08 -15.27 7.73
CA ARG A 35 8.59 -14.14 8.50
C ARG A 35 9.65 -14.61 9.48
N GLU A 36 10.83 -14.02 9.39
CA GLU A 36 11.91 -14.25 10.34
C GLU A 36 11.77 -13.38 11.59
N CYS A 37 11.20 -12.18 11.42
CA CYS A 37 11.00 -11.23 12.52
C CYS A 37 9.71 -10.40 12.37
N ASN A 38 9.18 -9.94 13.49
CA ASN A 38 8.09 -8.96 13.58
C ASN A 38 8.48 -7.73 14.42
N SER A 39 9.56 -7.84 15.20
CA SER A 39 10.12 -6.77 16.01
C SER A 39 11.64 -6.88 16.07
N ASN A 40 12.33 -5.76 16.24
CA ASN A 40 13.80 -5.74 16.37
C ASN A 40 14.33 -6.61 17.52
N LYS A 41 13.50 -6.93 18.51
CA LYS A 41 13.86 -7.82 19.63
C LYS A 41 13.99 -9.29 19.24
N GLU A 42 13.44 -9.67 18.09
CA GLU A 42 13.49 -11.05 17.58
C GLU A 42 14.75 -11.29 16.73
N CYS A 43 15.46 -10.23 16.36
CA CYS A 43 16.72 -10.28 15.62
C CYS A 43 17.94 -10.28 16.57
N PRO A 44 19.10 -10.80 16.14
CA PRO A 44 20.39 -10.65 16.81
C PRO A 44 20.74 -9.19 17.15
N ASP A 45 21.57 -8.98 18.18
CA ASP A 45 21.90 -7.64 18.71
C ASP A 45 22.50 -6.67 17.67
N ASP A 46 23.11 -7.18 16.60
CA ASP A 46 23.72 -6.43 15.50
C ASP A 46 22.80 -6.27 14.27
N SER A 47 21.51 -6.56 14.41
CA SER A 47 20.55 -6.48 13.31
C SER A 47 19.20 -5.86 13.72
N TYR A 48 18.42 -5.43 12.73
CA TYR A 48 17.08 -4.86 12.88
C TYR A 48 16.08 -5.59 11.99
N CYS A 49 14.80 -5.54 12.38
CA CYS A 49 13.75 -6.14 11.58
C CYS A 49 13.33 -5.19 10.43
N GLY A 50 13.51 -5.63 9.20
CA GLY A 50 13.12 -4.89 8.01
C GLY A 50 11.61 -4.93 7.74
N THR A 51 11.13 -4.10 6.81
CA THR A 51 9.72 -4.09 6.37
C THR A 51 9.32 -5.33 5.56
N ASP A 52 10.32 -6.07 5.12
CA ASP A 52 10.26 -7.38 4.49
C ASP A 52 10.15 -8.54 5.50
N TYR A 53 10.16 -8.26 6.81
CA TYR A 53 10.11 -9.26 7.89
C TYR A 53 11.35 -10.18 7.95
N GLU A 54 12.47 -9.69 7.43
CA GLU A 54 13.80 -10.31 7.50
C GLU A 54 14.71 -9.48 8.43
N CYS A 55 15.69 -10.13 9.06
CA CYS A 55 16.67 -9.44 9.92
C CYS A 55 17.83 -8.89 9.06
N HIS A 56 18.01 -7.58 9.07
CA HIS A 56 19.08 -6.89 8.35
C HIS A 56 20.16 -6.40 9.30
N PRO A 57 21.46 -6.53 8.97
CA PRO A 57 22.54 -6.00 9.80
C PRO A 57 22.44 -4.47 9.88
N TYR A 58 22.79 -3.91 11.05
CA TYR A 58 22.98 -2.46 11.14
C TYR A 58 24.13 -2.04 10.21
N PRO A 59 24.00 -0.94 9.46
CA PRO A 59 25.07 -0.48 8.59
C PRO A 59 26.27 -0.01 9.44
N ASP A 60 27.46 -0.57 9.16
CA ASP A 60 28.72 -0.24 9.85
C ASP A 60 29.14 1.23 9.66
N GLU A 61 28.71 1.84 8.56
CA GLU A 61 28.95 3.24 8.25
C GLU A 61 27.61 3.97 8.21
N ILE A 62 27.52 5.11 8.91
CA ILE A 62 26.46 6.08 8.66
C ILE A 62 26.75 6.66 7.27
N ILE A 63 26.32 5.94 6.24
CA ILE A 63 26.21 6.48 4.89
C ILE A 63 25.15 7.55 5.03
N VAL A 64 25.58 8.79 5.30
CA VAL A 64 24.78 9.98 5.06
C VAL A 64 24.55 9.98 3.55
N LYS A 65 23.58 9.20 3.12
CA LYS A 65 23.05 9.21 1.78
C LYS A 65 22.57 10.64 1.63
N LYS A 66 23.36 11.45 0.93
CA LYS A 66 22.99 12.80 0.52
C LYS A 66 21.77 12.62 -0.38
N ASN A 67 20.60 12.51 0.25
CA ASN A 67 19.35 12.54 -0.45
C ASN A 67 19.26 13.95 -1.03
N ASN A 68 19.52 14.06 -2.32
CA ASN A 68 19.31 15.28 -3.06
C ASN A 68 17.80 15.53 -3.13
N LEU A 69 17.24 16.13 -2.08
CA LEU A 69 15.83 16.52 -1.97
C LEU A 69 15.46 17.65 -2.94
N LEU A 70 16.41 18.11 -3.76
CA LEU A 70 16.22 19.12 -4.80
C LEU A 70 15.09 18.73 -5.76
N SER A 71 15.04 17.46 -6.18
CA SER A 71 13.98 16.96 -7.07
C SER A 71 12.61 17.03 -6.42
N ALA A 72 12.49 16.58 -5.17
CA ALA A 72 11.25 16.65 -4.40
C ALA A 72 10.81 18.11 -4.17
N ALA A 73 11.75 19.00 -3.85
CA ALA A 73 11.49 20.42 -3.62
C ALA A 73 10.97 21.13 -4.89
N ILE A 74 11.53 20.80 -6.07
CA ILE A 74 11.06 21.34 -7.34
C ILE A 74 9.62 20.90 -7.64
N VAL A 75 9.31 19.62 -7.43
CA VAL A 75 7.95 19.10 -7.67
C VAL A 75 6.93 19.78 -6.74
N LEU A 76 7.28 19.97 -5.46
CA LEU A 76 6.42 20.70 -4.51
C LEU A 76 6.29 22.19 -4.87
N GLY A 77 7.37 22.83 -5.31
CA GLY A 77 7.33 24.22 -5.75
C GLY A 77 6.41 24.42 -6.96
N VAL A 78 6.55 23.56 -7.99
CA VAL A 78 5.73 23.63 -9.21
C VAL A 78 4.26 23.36 -8.90
N SER A 79 3.94 22.38 -8.04
CA SER A 79 2.56 22.07 -7.69
C SER A 79 1.87 23.23 -6.96
N LEU A 80 2.58 23.94 -6.08
CA LEU A 80 2.08 25.14 -5.40
C LEU A 80 1.80 26.29 -6.37
N ILE A 81 2.68 26.52 -7.35
CA ILE A 81 2.48 27.56 -8.37
C ILE A 81 1.23 27.24 -9.22
N ILE A 82 1.08 25.99 -9.66
CA ILE A 82 -0.09 25.55 -10.44
C ILE A 82 -1.36 25.68 -9.62
N ALA A 83 -1.34 25.24 -8.37
CA ALA A 83 -2.48 25.38 -7.46
C ALA A 83 -2.87 26.86 -7.30
N ALA A 84 -1.91 27.73 -6.99
CA ALA A 84 -2.13 29.17 -6.84
C ALA A 84 -2.71 29.81 -8.12
N TYR A 85 -2.24 29.39 -9.31
CA TYR A 85 -2.76 29.87 -10.58
C TYR A 85 -4.22 29.42 -10.83
N LEU A 86 -4.55 28.16 -10.51
CA LEU A 86 -5.92 27.65 -10.61
C LEU A 86 -6.86 28.36 -9.63
N PHE A 87 -6.41 28.61 -8.39
CA PHE A 87 -7.17 29.37 -7.40
C PHE A 87 -7.40 30.82 -7.84
N LYS A 88 -6.38 31.49 -8.38
CA LYS A 88 -6.47 32.87 -8.90
C LYS A 88 -7.51 32.99 -10.03
N ASN A 89 -7.62 31.97 -10.88
CA ASN A 89 -8.57 31.96 -12.00
C ASN A 89 -9.98 31.47 -11.62
N GLY A 90 -10.24 31.18 -10.33
CA GLY A 90 -11.60 31.01 -9.77
C GLY A 90 -12.43 29.84 -10.30
N LYS A 91 -11.90 28.98 -11.17
CA LYS A 91 -12.60 27.81 -11.73
C LYS A 91 -12.25 26.56 -10.93
N ILE A 92 -12.78 26.46 -9.71
CA ILE A 92 -12.68 25.24 -8.91
C ILE A 92 -13.91 24.37 -9.18
N PRO A 93 -13.81 23.28 -9.98
CA PRO A 93 -14.93 22.37 -10.21
C PRO A 93 -15.33 21.57 -8.95
N LEU A 94 -14.49 21.54 -7.91
CA LEU A 94 -14.69 20.71 -6.72
C LEU A 94 -15.79 21.21 -5.77
N ILE A 95 -16.05 22.52 -5.67
CA ILE A 95 -17.05 23.04 -4.73
C ILE A 95 -18.48 22.79 -5.22
N LYS A 96 -18.70 22.73 -6.54
CA LYS A 96 -20.02 22.42 -7.11
C LYS A 96 -20.50 21.00 -6.78
N LYS A 97 -19.59 20.05 -6.56
CA LYS A 97 -19.93 18.64 -6.28
C LYS A 97 -20.23 18.36 -4.81
N LEU A 98 -19.76 19.20 -3.89
CA LEU A 98 -19.97 19.07 -2.44
C LEU A 98 -21.24 19.76 -1.93
N LYS A 99 -21.81 20.70 -2.70
CA LYS A 99 -23.02 21.44 -2.33
C LYS A 99 -24.34 20.79 -2.81
N LEU A 100 -24.26 19.58 -3.38
CA LEU A 100 -25.38 18.84 -3.97
C LEU A 100 -25.47 17.39 -3.43
N SER A 101 -24.83 17.11 -2.29
CA SER A 101 -25.03 15.88 -1.51
C SER A 101 -25.65 16.21 -0.17
#